data_AF-A0A6I5RKB7-F1
#
_entry.id   AF-A0A6I5RKB7-F1
#
_cell.length_a   1.000
_cell.length_b   1.000
_cell.length_c   1.000
_cell.angle_alpha   90.00
_cell.angle_beta   90.00
_cell.angle_gamma   90.00
#
_symmetry.space_group_name_H-M   'P 1'
#
loop_
_entity.id
_entity.type
_entity.pdbx_description
1 polymer ?
#
loop_
_entity_poly.entity_id
_entity_poly.type
_entity_poly.pdbx_seq_one_letter_code
_entity_poly.pdbx_strand_id
1 'polypeptide(L)'
;MIAPTDLLWALIGLILTIGGTFLEASITNPPWAWAQNGLQPQSLGVTYQVGAVLLVGCLGGKNAAAISQMAYLLLGLLWLNIFGEGGGL
;
A
#
# COMPACT_ATOMS: atom_id res chain seq x y z
N MET A 1 13.23 22.64 -2.24
CA MET A 1 12.00 23.30 -2.73
C MET A 1 11.02 22.19 -3.06
N ILE A 2 9.79 22.24 -2.53
CA ILE A 2 8.76 21.24 -2.85
C ILE A 2 8.19 21.63 -4.20
N ALA A 3 8.36 20.77 -5.21
CA ALA A 3 7.78 21.00 -6.52
C ALA A 3 6.30 20.60 -6.50
N PRO A 4 5.44 21.21 -7.33
CA PRO A 4 4.05 20.78 -7.48
C PRO A 4 3.92 19.30 -7.86
N THR A 5 4.89 18.77 -8.57
CA THR A 5 5.00 17.34 -8.92
C THR A 5 5.23 16.44 -7.71
N ASP A 6 5.95 16.91 -6.69
CA ASP A 6 6.17 16.15 -5.45
C ASP A 6 4.86 16.00 -4.68
N LEU A 7 4.00 17.03 -4.69
CA LEU A 7 2.68 16.99 -4.06
C LEU A 7 1.74 16.03 -4.79
N LEU A 8 1.77 16.04 -6.13
CA LEU A 8 0.99 15.08 -6.93
C LEU A 8 1.42 13.64 -6.64
N TRP A 9 2.74 13.39 -6.62
CA TRP A 9 3.28 12.07 -6.26
C TRP A 9 2.96 11.65 -4.83
N ALA A 10 2.97 12.59 -3.89
CA ALA A 10 2.57 12.32 -2.51
C ALA A 10 1.09 11.92 -2.42
N LEU A 11 0.20 12.57 -3.17
CA LEU A 11 -1.22 12.24 -3.22
C LEU A 11 -1.47 10.88 -3.88
N ILE A 12 -0.79 10.59 -4.99
CA ILE A 12 -0.81 9.27 -5.63
C ILE A 12 -0.36 8.20 -4.63
N GLY A 13 0.73 8.47 -3.92
CA GLY A 13 1.26 7.54 -2.92
C GLY A 13 0.34 7.32 -1.75
N LEU A 14 -0.34 8.37 -1.29
CA LEU A 14 -1.32 8.27 -0.21
C LEU A 14 -2.47 7.36 -0.65
N ILE A 15 -3.08 7.61 -1.82
CA ILE A 15 -4.18 6.80 -2.35
C ILE A 15 -3.75 5.33 -2.53
N LEU A 16 -2.56 5.10 -3.10
CA LEU A 16 -2.01 3.75 -3.26
C LEU A 16 -1.75 3.05 -1.93
N THR A 17 -1.27 3.76 -0.91
CA THR A 17 -1.01 3.21 0.42
C THR A 17 -2.33 2.81 1.09
N ILE A 18 -3.34 3.68 1.00
CA ILE A 18 -4.69 3.40 1.52
C ILE A 18 -5.30 2.19 0.81
N GLY A 19 -5.37 2.20 -0.52
CA GLY A 19 -5.91 1.09 -1.31
C GLY A 19 -5.13 -0.21 -1.12
N GLY A 20 -3.81 -0.11 -1.04
CA GLY A 20 -2.91 -1.24 -0.78
C GLY A 20 -3.06 -1.82 0.62
N THR A 21 -3.59 -1.09 1.60
CA THR A 21 -3.88 -1.62 2.95
C THR A 21 -5.10 -2.56 2.94
N PHE A 22 -6.06 -2.32 2.04
CA PHE A 22 -7.26 -3.16 1.90
C PHE A 22 -7.08 -4.34 0.94
N LEU A 23 -5.99 -4.36 0.17
CA LEU A 23 -5.68 -5.43 -0.78
C LEU A 23 -4.61 -6.35 -0.20
N GLU A 24 -5.01 -7.57 0.09
CA GLU A 24 -4.11 -8.62 0.57
C GLU A 24 -3.35 -9.26 -0.60
N ALA A 25 -2.05 -9.45 -0.42
CA ALA A 25 -1.22 -10.12 -1.39
C ALA A 25 -1.54 -11.62 -1.39
N SER A 26 -1.94 -12.13 -2.54
CA SER A 26 -2.23 -13.54 -2.75
C SER A 26 -1.28 -14.14 -3.77
N ILE A 27 -0.80 -15.35 -3.50
CA ILE A 27 -0.10 -16.18 -4.48
C ILE A 27 -0.98 -17.36 -4.83
N THR A 28 -0.82 -17.86 -6.03
CA THR A 28 -1.46 -19.11 -6.43
C THR A 28 -0.74 -20.30 -5.81
N ASN A 29 -1.48 -21.37 -5.54
CA ASN A 29 -0.90 -22.67 -5.20
C ASN A 29 0.21 -23.07 -6.20
N PRO A 30 1.20 -23.87 -5.79
CA PRO A 30 2.34 -24.14 -6.66
C PRO A 30 1.96 -24.94 -7.92
N PRO A 31 2.72 -24.79 -9.02
CA PRO A 31 2.32 -25.27 -10.36
C PRO A 31 2.13 -26.78 -10.46
N TRP A 32 2.85 -27.56 -9.64
CA TRP A 32 2.70 -29.01 -9.56
C TRP A 32 1.36 -29.47 -8.96
N ALA A 33 0.64 -28.59 -8.25
CA ALA A 33 -0.68 -28.88 -7.68
C ALA A 33 -1.85 -28.44 -8.59
N TRP A 34 -1.59 -27.70 -9.67
CA TRP A 34 -2.65 -27.14 -10.54
C TRP A 34 -3.49 -28.22 -11.23
N ALA A 35 -2.85 -29.32 -11.65
CA ALA A 35 -3.53 -30.41 -12.34
C ALA A 35 -4.56 -31.13 -11.47
N GLN A 36 -4.37 -31.14 -10.14
CA GLN A 36 -5.24 -31.87 -9.21
C GLN A 36 -6.22 -30.95 -8.46
N ASN A 37 -5.76 -29.77 -8.05
CA ASN A 37 -6.51 -28.87 -7.17
C ASN A 37 -6.99 -27.58 -7.86
N GLY A 38 -6.65 -27.40 -9.15
CA GLY A 38 -6.91 -26.16 -9.89
C GLY A 38 -6.02 -25.01 -9.44
N LEU A 39 -6.35 -23.79 -9.90
CA LEU A 39 -5.73 -22.55 -9.44
C LEU A 39 -6.46 -22.06 -8.20
N GLN A 40 -5.82 -22.16 -7.04
CA GLN A 40 -6.38 -21.66 -5.78
C GLN A 40 -5.54 -20.48 -5.27
N PRO A 41 -6.15 -19.30 -5.06
CA PRO A 41 -5.47 -18.18 -4.43
C PRO A 41 -5.26 -18.48 -2.95
N GLN A 42 -4.03 -18.34 -2.49
CA GLN A 42 -3.63 -18.42 -1.09
C GLN A 42 -3.15 -17.05 -0.64
N SER A 43 -3.71 -16.55 0.46
CA SER A 43 -3.27 -15.27 1.01
C SER A 43 -1.91 -15.41 1.71
N LEU A 44 -1.04 -14.41 1.55
CA LEU A 44 0.25 -14.35 2.23
C LEU A 44 0.17 -13.73 3.63
N GLY A 45 -1.00 -13.19 4.02
CA GLY A 45 -1.14 -12.46 5.29
C GLY A 45 -0.41 -11.11 5.30
N VAL A 46 -0.05 -10.58 4.12
CA VAL A 46 0.59 -9.27 3.95
C VAL A 46 -0.20 -8.45 2.93
N THR A 47 -0.16 -7.13 3.04
CA THR A 47 -0.91 -6.22 2.17
C THR A 47 -0.01 -5.57 1.11
N TYR A 48 -0.59 -5.04 0.05
CA TYR A 48 0.16 -4.31 -0.99
C TYR A 48 0.64 -2.92 -0.55
N GLN A 49 0.39 -2.52 0.71
CA GLN A 49 0.78 -1.24 1.28
C GLN A 49 2.28 -0.96 1.09
N VAL A 50 3.15 -1.93 1.39
CA VAL A 50 4.61 -1.75 1.25
C VAL A 50 5.03 -1.52 -0.20
N GLY A 51 4.36 -2.18 -1.16
CA GLY A 51 4.60 -1.98 -2.58
C GLY A 51 4.27 -0.55 -3.03
N ALA A 52 3.18 0.02 -2.51
CA ALA A 52 2.83 1.41 -2.76
C ALA A 52 3.89 2.39 -2.24
N VAL A 53 4.42 2.17 -1.03
CA VAL A 53 5.47 3.02 -0.45
C VAL A 53 6.74 3.00 -1.30
N LEU A 54 7.17 1.81 -1.73
CA LEU A 54 8.37 1.64 -2.55
C LEU A 54 8.22 2.28 -3.93
N LEU A 55 7.06 2.10 -4.59
CA LEU A 55 6.80 2.69 -5.91
C LEU A 55 6.90 4.22 -5.87
N VAL A 56 6.33 4.84 -4.84
CA VAL A 56 6.34 6.30 -4.68
C VAL A 56 7.74 6.80 -4.32
N GLY A 57 8.49 6.07 -3.50
CA GLY A 57 9.89 6.37 -3.21
C GLY A 57 10.77 6.33 -4.46
N CYS A 58 10.56 5.33 -5.32
CA CYS A 58 11.34 5.14 -6.55
C CYS A 58 10.98 6.16 -7.64
N LEU A 59 9.70 6.48 -7.82
CA LEU A 59 9.23 7.32 -8.94
C LEU A 59 8.98 8.78 -8.54
N GLY A 60 8.43 9.02 -7.35
CA GLY A 60 8.16 10.36 -6.81
C GLY A 60 9.31 10.95 -5.99
N GLY A 61 10.33 10.15 -5.69
CA GLY A 61 11.50 10.57 -4.94
C GLY A 61 11.26 10.73 -3.43
N LYS A 62 12.32 11.14 -2.72
CA LYS A 62 12.34 11.13 -1.24
C LYS A 62 11.27 12.03 -0.61
N ASN A 63 11.01 13.20 -1.21
CA ASN A 63 10.11 14.20 -0.64
C ASN A 63 8.66 13.72 -0.74
N ALA A 64 8.25 13.26 -1.92
CA ALA A 64 6.89 12.77 -2.14
C ALA A 64 6.57 11.54 -1.28
N ALA A 65 7.53 10.60 -1.15
CA ALA A 65 7.37 9.43 -0.29
C ALA A 65 7.21 9.82 1.18
N ALA A 66 8.07 10.71 1.70
CA ALA A 66 7.96 11.18 3.08
C ALA A 66 6.63 11.89 3.35
N ILE A 67 6.20 12.79 2.45
CA ILE A 67 4.93 13.53 2.59
C ILE A 67 3.74 12.56 2.56
N SER A 68 3.74 11.59 1.64
CA SER A 68 2.71 10.55 1.55
C SER A 68 2.57 9.75 2.84
N GLN A 69 3.69 9.27 3.40
CA GLN A 69 3.66 8.47 4.62
C GLN A 69 3.27 9.29 5.86
N MET A 70 3.74 10.53 5.97
CA MET A 70 3.29 11.44 7.04
C MET A 70 1.78 11.70 6.94
N ALA A 71 1.26 11.94 5.74
CA ALA A 71 -0.18 12.13 5.53
C ALA A 71 -0.99 10.88 5.86
N TYR A 72 -0.49 9.69 5.49
CA TYR A 72 -1.12 8.41 5.81
C TYR A 72 -1.21 8.19 7.33
N LEU A 73 -0.11 8.42 8.05
CA LEU A 73 -0.08 8.31 9.51
C LEU A 73 -1.01 9.33 10.17
N LEU A 74 -0.99 10.58 9.74
CA LEU A 74 -1.87 11.63 10.27
C LEU A 74 -3.36 11.28 10.04
N LEU A 75 -3.72 10.80 8.84
CA LEU A 75 -5.09 10.40 8.53
C LEU A 75 -5.57 9.19 9.35
N GLY A 76 -4.70 8.18 9.52
CA GLY A 76 -5.02 7.00 10.31
C GLY A 76 -5.06 7.27 11.81
N LEU A 77 -4.28 8.22 12.32
CA LEU A 77 -4.25 8.59 13.74
C LEU A 77 -5.39 9.53 14.14
N LEU A 78 -5.77 10.45 13.25
CA LEU A 78 -6.71 11.52 13.59
C LEU A 78 -8.18 11.11 13.51
N TRP A 79 -8.58 10.16 12.66
CA TRP A 79 -10.02 9.90 12.50
C TRP A 79 -10.43 8.65 11.70
N LEU A 80 -9.65 8.21 10.71
CA LEU A 80 -10.12 7.24 9.74
C LEU A 80 -9.54 5.84 10.05
N ASN A 81 -10.40 4.83 10.13
CA ASN A 81 -10.05 3.40 10.23
C ASN A 81 -9.39 2.90 8.93
N ILE A 82 -8.22 3.44 8.61
CA ILE A 82 -7.47 3.10 7.39
C ILE A 82 -6.39 2.07 7.70
N PHE A 83 -5.98 1.94 8.96
CA PHE A 83 -5.08 0.88 9.39
C PHE A 83 -5.81 -0.47 9.34
N GLY A 84 -5.12 -1.51 8.86
CA GLY A 84 -5.70 -2.83 8.63
C GLY A 84 -6.30 -3.49 9.89
N GLU A 85 -5.90 -3.05 11.08
CA GLU A 85 -6.41 -3.54 12.38
C GLU A 85 -7.33 -2.54 13.10
N GLY A 86 -7.83 -1.52 12.38
CA GLY A 86 -8.54 -0.39 12.99
C GLY A 86 -7.57 0.72 13.41
N GLY A 87 -7.99 1.96 13.18
CA GLY A 87 -7.24 3.18 13.48
C GLY A 87 -8.03 4.10 14.41
N GLY A 88 -7.31 4.75 15.33
CA GLY A 88 -7.86 5.64 16.32
C GLY A 88 -6.93 5.73 17.54
N LEU A 89 -6.86 6.92 18.14
CA LEU A 89 -6.31 7.13 19.49
C LEU A 89 -7.37 6.82 20.55
#